data_AF-A5DVE2-F1
#
_entry.id   AF-A5DVE2-F1
#
_cell.length_a   1.000
_cell.length_b   1.000
_cell.length_c   1.000
_cell.angle_alpha   90.00
_cell.angle_beta   90.00
_cell.angle_gamma   90.00
#
_symmetry.space_group_name_H-M   'P 1'
#
loop_
_entity.id
_entity.type
_entity.pdbx_description
1 polymer ?
#
loop_
_entity_poly.entity_id
_entity_poly.type
_entity_poly.pdbx_seq_one_letter_code
_entity_poly.pdbx_strand_id
1 'polypeptide(L)'
;MDEKPLIKNTSHTRIVVQRLLLILPFVLCALTFLRYSKQTATTTRGWRYLNPLYQFTTIERADPYIAIQGNDPLHDNLGQPTLYPSKEHLHVGSKAMVASDVPLCSTMGKDILLRGGNAADAAVTVALCIGSINSHSSGIGGGGFILSRNHLRTRKGKGKGTEKGHERELELEEEEEVLSIDAREMAPEKAYKEMYHGSFVLSKIGGLSVAIPGELKGLEELFKRHGSGNLTWSELIQPVVELNRKGWKCSKVFEKVVSIEYDLVLSKVPSLRKTWDFIFNSHDDGDDHDRLVKEGDWITRLNYANTLELIAQMGSSGIFYDPRGADCDIAC
;
A
#
# COMPACT_ATOMS: atom_id res chain seq x y z
N MET A 1 21.49 -33.36 48.32
CA MET A 1 20.99 -33.19 46.95
C MET A 1 20.71 -31.71 46.78
N ASP A 2 21.78 -31.03 46.38
CA ASP A 2 21.93 -29.79 45.61
C ASP A 2 21.23 -28.49 46.08
N GLU A 3 22.00 -27.76 46.89
CA GLU A 3 22.37 -26.32 46.82
C GLU A 3 21.50 -25.31 46.04
N LYS A 4 20.84 -24.40 46.81
CA LYS A 4 20.95 -22.90 46.86
C LYS A 4 21.31 -22.08 45.58
N PRO A 5 21.11 -20.73 45.55
CA PRO A 5 20.09 -19.85 46.17
C PRO A 5 19.66 -18.64 45.27
N LEU A 6 18.80 -17.76 45.81
CA LEU A 6 18.59 -16.38 45.33
C LEU A 6 19.86 -15.49 45.45
N ILE A 7 19.89 -14.41 44.64
CA ILE A 7 20.31 -13.01 44.92
C ILE A 7 21.38 -12.36 43.97
N LYS A 8 20.95 -11.25 43.35
CA LYS A 8 21.61 -9.97 42.96
C LYS A 8 22.53 -9.80 41.72
N ASN A 9 22.20 -8.67 41.09
CA ASN A 9 23.04 -7.56 40.60
C ASN A 9 23.38 -7.46 39.10
N THR A 10 22.59 -6.57 38.46
CA THR A 10 23.05 -5.35 37.77
C THR A 10 24.30 -5.40 36.90
N SER A 11 24.11 -5.08 35.62
CA SER A 11 24.80 -3.91 35.06
C SER A 11 23.81 -3.07 34.23
N HIS A 12 23.73 -1.81 34.61
CA HIS A 12 23.17 -0.71 33.84
C HIS A 12 23.88 -0.66 32.46
N THR A 13 23.33 -0.11 31.38
CA THR A 13 23.33 1.34 31.16
C THR A 13 22.63 1.70 29.83
N ARG A 14 21.68 2.64 29.93
CA ARG A 14 21.16 3.60 28.91
C ARG A 14 20.40 3.08 27.69
N ILE A 15 19.09 2.96 27.90
CA ILE A 15 18.11 3.42 26.91
C ILE A 15 18.26 4.95 26.77
N VAL A 16 18.67 5.41 25.59
CA VAL A 16 18.55 6.83 25.19
C VAL A 16 17.15 7.02 24.64
N VAL A 17 16.22 7.45 25.50
CA VAL A 17 14.99 8.12 25.08
C VAL A 17 15.31 9.60 25.01
N GLN A 18 15.57 10.11 23.81
CA GLN A 18 15.64 11.55 23.59
C GLN A 18 14.22 12.06 23.32
N ARG A 19 13.50 12.35 24.43
CA ARG A 19 12.44 13.36 24.42
C ARG A 19 13.15 14.72 24.33
N LEU A 20 12.98 15.45 23.23
CA LEU A 20 13.27 16.87 23.22
C LEU A 20 11.98 17.65 23.50
N LEU A 21 12.02 18.34 24.64
CA LEU A 21 11.03 19.29 25.13
C LEU A 21 11.07 20.60 24.30
N LEU A 22 9.87 21.17 24.10
CA LEU A 22 9.50 22.58 24.32
C LEU A 22 10.53 23.68 24.02
N ILE A 23 10.22 24.55 23.04
CA ILE A 23 10.48 26.00 23.13
C ILE A 23 9.25 26.77 22.61
N LEU A 24 8.47 27.29 23.55
CA LEU A 24 7.60 28.47 23.39
C LEU A 24 8.43 29.69 23.82
N PRO A 25 8.49 30.80 23.06
CA PRO A 25 8.83 32.08 23.63
C PRO A 25 7.55 32.89 23.88
N PHE A 26 7.25 33.10 25.16
CA PHE A 26 6.49 34.27 25.62
C PHE A 26 7.36 35.51 25.43
N VAL A 27 6.86 36.54 24.76
CA VAL A 27 7.23 37.93 25.01
C VAL A 27 5.97 38.69 25.37
N LEU A 28 5.92 39.11 26.64
CA LEU A 28 4.98 40.05 27.22
C LEU A 28 5.53 41.47 27.02
N CYS A 29 4.72 42.41 26.54
CA CYS A 29 4.88 43.83 26.87
C CYS A 29 3.55 44.58 26.73
N ALA A 30 3.05 45.08 27.89
CA ALA A 30 2.33 46.34 28.16
C ALA A 30 1.10 46.75 27.29
N LEU A 31 0.02 47.37 27.77
CA LEU A 31 -0.45 47.88 29.07
C LEU A 31 -1.94 48.29 28.88
N THR A 32 -2.82 47.86 29.78
CA THR A 32 -4.02 48.53 30.37
C THR A 32 -4.80 49.62 29.61
N PHE A 33 -6.14 49.50 29.52
CA PHE A 33 -7.13 50.13 30.45
C PHE A 33 -8.60 49.82 30.07
N LEU A 34 -9.38 49.28 31.04
CA LEU A 34 -10.78 49.57 31.45
C LEU A 34 -11.93 49.61 30.38
N ARG A 35 -13.19 49.19 30.60
CA ARG A 35 -14.03 48.90 31.79
C ARG A 35 -15.39 48.32 31.34
N TYR A 36 -15.97 47.40 32.15
CA TYR A 36 -17.41 47.21 32.50
C TYR A 36 -18.45 46.87 31.39
N SER A 37 -19.47 46.02 31.57
CA SER A 37 -20.30 45.69 32.75
C SER A 37 -20.77 44.21 32.74
N LYS A 38 -20.62 43.45 33.83
CA LYS A 38 -21.67 43.06 34.82
C LYS A 38 -23.05 42.65 34.26
N GLN A 39 -23.40 41.38 34.42
CA GLN A 39 -24.59 41.00 35.21
C GLN A 39 -24.42 39.59 35.83
N THR A 40 -24.68 39.58 37.14
CA THR A 40 -24.80 38.49 38.12
C THR A 40 -26.10 37.69 37.88
N ALA A 41 -26.35 36.46 38.35
CA ALA A 41 -26.34 36.05 39.75
C ALA A 41 -26.73 34.55 39.93
N THR A 42 -26.06 33.88 40.90
CA THR A 42 -26.64 33.06 42.02
C THR A 42 -27.43 31.76 41.73
N THR A 43 -27.38 30.64 42.48
CA THR A 43 -26.83 30.26 43.81
C THR A 43 -26.98 28.74 44.04
N THR A 44 -26.04 28.13 44.80
CA THR A 44 -26.18 27.01 45.79
C THR A 44 -26.66 25.61 45.29
N ARG A 45 -26.32 24.44 45.85
CA ARG A 45 -25.85 23.98 47.18
C ARG A 45 -25.47 22.49 47.08
N GLY A 46 -24.58 21.98 47.94
CA GLY A 46 -24.66 20.60 48.46
C GLY A 46 -23.40 19.73 48.34
N TRP A 47 -22.70 19.55 49.47
CA TRP A 47 -21.73 18.48 49.72
C TRP A 47 -22.41 17.27 50.37
N ARG A 48 -22.08 16.05 49.94
CA ARG A 48 -22.25 14.81 50.71
C ARG A 48 -21.20 13.77 50.28
N TYR A 49 -20.44 13.29 51.27
CA TYR A 49 -19.46 12.20 51.19
C TYR A 49 -20.15 10.84 51.05
N LEU A 50 -19.52 9.88 50.36
CA LEU A 50 -19.27 8.47 50.76
C LEU A 50 -18.44 7.74 49.67
N ASN A 51 -17.29 7.20 50.07
CA ASN A 51 -16.41 6.24 49.36
C ASN A 51 -16.94 4.79 49.65
N PRO A 52 -16.36 3.66 49.17
CA PRO A 52 -15.47 3.39 48.03
C PRO A 52 -15.85 2.12 47.22
N LEU A 53 -15.71 2.08 45.89
CA LEU A 53 -15.41 0.82 45.18
C LEU A 53 -14.57 1.14 43.95
N TYR A 54 -13.30 0.69 44.00
CA TYR A 54 -12.40 0.69 42.86
C TYR A 54 -12.94 -0.26 41.78
N GLN A 55 -13.35 0.28 40.64
CA GLN A 55 -13.38 -0.42 39.37
C GLN A 55 -12.46 0.33 38.41
N PHE A 56 -11.37 -0.33 38.02
CA PHE A 56 -10.54 0.12 36.91
C PHE A 56 -11.40 0.12 35.65
N THR A 57 -11.80 1.30 35.18
CA THR A 57 -12.34 1.47 33.84
C THR A 57 -11.17 1.66 32.89
N THR A 58 -11.08 0.72 31.95
CA THR A 58 -10.26 0.79 30.74
C THR A 58 -10.46 2.13 30.05
N ILE A 59 -9.35 2.82 29.79
CA ILE A 59 -9.33 4.01 28.94
C ILE A 59 -9.48 3.53 27.50
N GLU A 60 -10.71 3.54 26.99
CA GLU A 60 -10.95 3.50 25.54
C GLU A 60 -10.55 4.86 24.95
N ARG A 61 -9.38 4.92 24.31
CA ARG A 61 -9.11 5.94 23.31
C ARG A 61 -9.78 5.50 22.02
N ALA A 62 -11.08 5.77 21.91
CA ALA A 62 -11.70 5.90 20.60
C ALA A 62 -11.09 7.15 19.93
N ASP A 63 -10.53 6.97 18.74
CA ASP A 63 -10.08 8.07 17.90
C ASP A 63 -11.30 8.97 17.57
N PRO A 64 -11.29 10.27 17.90
CA PRO A 64 -12.43 11.16 17.69
C PRO A 64 -12.75 11.43 16.21
N TYR A 65 -11.98 10.90 15.25
CA TYR A 65 -12.24 11.07 13.81
C TYR A 65 -12.91 9.89 13.12
N ILE A 66 -13.20 8.78 13.81
CA ILE A 66 -13.95 7.66 13.22
C ILE A 66 -15.23 7.44 14.02
N ALA A 67 -16.22 8.28 13.76
CA ALA A 67 -17.61 7.93 14.04
C ALA A 67 -18.09 7.03 12.89
N ILE A 68 -18.05 5.71 13.07
CA ILE A 68 -18.75 4.78 12.17
C ILE A 68 -20.24 5.01 12.42
N GLN A 69 -20.85 5.90 11.63
CA GLN A 69 -22.30 6.04 11.62
C GLN A 69 -22.91 4.78 10.99
N GLY A 70 -23.88 4.20 11.69
CA GLY A 70 -24.55 2.95 11.33
C GLY A 70 -25.19 3.00 9.94
N ASN A 71 -24.48 2.42 8.97
CA ASN A 71 -24.90 1.63 7.83
C ASN A 71 -23.68 1.50 6.91
N ASP A 72 -22.61 0.89 7.42
CA ASP A 72 -21.51 0.44 6.58
C ASP A 72 -22.04 -0.68 5.66
N PRO A 73 -22.07 -0.54 4.34
CA PRO A 73 -22.48 -1.63 3.47
C PRO A 73 -21.53 -2.85 3.55
N LEU A 74 -20.40 -2.77 4.26
CA LEU A 74 -19.47 -3.86 4.56
C LEU A 74 -19.63 -4.46 5.97
N HIS A 75 -20.60 -4.00 6.78
CA HIS A 75 -20.59 -4.07 8.26
C HIS A 75 -20.39 -5.43 8.95
N ASP A 76 -20.43 -6.60 8.30
CA ASP A 76 -20.41 -7.87 9.04
C ASP A 76 -19.51 -9.01 8.50
N ASN A 77 -18.70 -8.79 7.46
CA ASN A 77 -17.82 -9.86 6.94
C ASN A 77 -16.31 -9.61 7.06
N LEU A 78 -15.90 -8.37 7.34
CA LEU A 78 -14.51 -8.02 7.60
C LEU A 78 -14.40 -7.74 9.10
N GLY A 79 -13.76 -8.63 9.84
CA GLY A 79 -13.60 -8.49 11.29
C GLY A 79 -13.08 -7.10 11.66
N GLN A 80 -13.57 -6.56 12.77
CA GLN A 80 -13.08 -5.30 13.30
C GLN A 80 -11.56 -5.39 13.55
N PRO A 81 -10.78 -4.32 13.26
CA PRO A 81 -9.35 -4.32 13.53
C PRO A 81 -9.13 -4.67 15.01
N THR A 82 -8.34 -5.70 15.26
CA THR A 82 -8.09 -6.23 16.61
C THR A 82 -6.59 -6.40 16.82
N LEU A 83 -6.12 -6.05 18.01
CA LEU A 83 -4.75 -6.36 18.45
C LEU A 83 -4.57 -7.86 18.75
N TYR A 84 -5.68 -8.61 18.77
CA TYR A 84 -5.73 -10.05 19.03
C TYR A 84 -6.40 -10.75 17.83
N PRO A 85 -5.73 -10.83 16.68
CA PRO A 85 -6.29 -11.49 15.50
C PRO A 85 -6.57 -12.97 15.79
N SER A 86 -7.65 -13.49 15.20
CA SER A 86 -8.00 -14.91 15.33
C SER A 86 -6.86 -15.78 14.82
N LYS A 87 -6.50 -16.81 15.59
CA LYS A 87 -5.51 -17.82 15.17
C LYS A 87 -5.98 -18.61 13.94
N GLU A 88 -7.28 -18.60 13.63
CA GLU A 88 -7.83 -19.25 12.43
C GLU A 88 -7.37 -18.60 11.13
N HIS A 89 -6.99 -17.32 11.17
CA HIS A 89 -6.43 -16.60 10.02
C HIS A 89 -4.89 -16.62 9.99
N LEU A 90 -4.25 -17.29 10.95
CA LEU A 90 -2.80 -17.42 11.00
C LEU A 90 -2.33 -18.43 9.94
N HIS A 91 -1.61 -17.93 8.94
CA HIS A 91 -0.86 -18.75 8.00
C HIS A 91 0.63 -18.72 8.34
N VAL A 92 1.29 -19.87 8.30
CA VAL A 92 2.73 -20.01 8.62
C VAL A 92 3.45 -20.60 7.42
N GLY A 93 4.48 -19.90 6.93
CA GLY A 93 5.41 -20.38 5.91
C GLY A 93 6.79 -20.62 6.50
N SER A 94 7.42 -21.75 6.17
CA SER A 94 8.74 -22.12 6.71
C SER A 94 9.93 -21.51 5.96
N LYS A 95 9.72 -21.11 4.68
CA LYS A 95 10.79 -20.58 3.81
C LYS A 95 10.50 -19.19 3.29
N ALA A 96 9.26 -18.94 2.89
CA ALA A 96 8.83 -17.65 2.37
C ALA A 96 7.31 -17.51 2.54
N MET A 97 6.83 -16.27 2.50
CA MET A 97 5.41 -15.93 2.54
C MET A 97 5.14 -14.73 1.64
N VAL A 98 3.93 -14.67 1.08
CA VAL A 98 3.38 -13.52 0.37
C VAL A 98 2.00 -13.25 0.94
N ALA A 99 1.75 -12.00 1.32
CA ALA A 99 0.46 -11.55 1.83
C ALA A 99 0.01 -10.30 1.06
N SER A 100 -1.22 -10.32 0.57
CA SER A 100 -1.90 -9.21 -0.08
C SER A 100 -3.40 -9.29 0.17
N ASP A 101 -4.12 -8.23 -0.15
CA ASP A 101 -5.58 -8.12 -0.06
C ASP A 101 -6.33 -8.95 -1.13
N VAL A 102 -5.60 -9.50 -2.12
CA VAL A 102 -6.14 -10.35 -3.19
C VAL A 102 -5.51 -11.74 -3.13
N PRO A 103 -6.25 -12.81 -2.74
CA PRO A 103 -5.71 -14.16 -2.61
C PRO A 103 -5.03 -14.71 -3.88
N LEU A 104 -5.55 -14.36 -5.06
CA LEU A 104 -4.95 -14.72 -6.34
C LEU A 104 -3.57 -14.07 -6.53
N CYS A 105 -3.42 -12.79 -6.17
CA CYS A 105 -2.14 -12.09 -6.26
C CYS A 105 -1.10 -12.65 -5.28
N SER A 106 -1.50 -13.01 -4.05
CA SER A 106 -0.63 -13.74 -3.12
C SER A 106 -0.17 -15.08 -3.69
N THR A 107 -1.07 -15.79 -4.39
CA THR A 107 -0.75 -17.06 -5.06
C THR A 107 0.25 -16.86 -6.20
N MET A 108 0.06 -15.84 -7.04
CA MET A 108 0.99 -15.51 -8.11
C MET A 108 2.37 -15.13 -7.57
N GLY A 109 2.44 -14.33 -6.50
CA GLY A 109 3.72 -14.01 -5.83
C GLY A 109 4.40 -15.26 -5.27
N LYS A 110 3.65 -16.19 -4.67
CA LYS A 110 4.18 -17.49 -4.23
C LYS A 110 4.74 -18.29 -5.42
N ASP A 111 4.08 -18.27 -6.57
CA ASP A 111 4.56 -18.99 -7.76
C ASP A 111 5.85 -18.37 -8.32
N ILE A 112 6.02 -17.04 -8.22
CA ILE A 112 7.30 -16.37 -8.53
C ILE A 112 8.42 -16.84 -7.59
N LEU A 113 8.15 -16.96 -6.28
CA LEU A 113 9.11 -17.49 -5.32
C LEU A 113 9.48 -18.95 -5.64
N LEU A 114 8.52 -19.78 -6.02
CA LEU A 114 8.75 -21.18 -6.40
C LEU A 114 9.60 -21.32 -7.68
N ARG A 115 9.54 -20.32 -8.58
CA ARG A 115 10.37 -20.24 -9.79
C ARG A 115 11.80 -19.73 -9.52
N GLY A 116 12.17 -19.53 -8.26
CA GLY A 116 13.50 -19.05 -7.86
C GLY A 116 13.61 -17.53 -7.73
N GLY A 117 12.50 -16.80 -7.84
CA GLY A 117 12.45 -15.39 -7.49
C GLY A 117 12.59 -15.15 -5.99
N ASN A 118 12.90 -13.92 -5.60
CA ASN A 118 12.93 -13.48 -4.22
C ASN A 118 11.74 -12.56 -3.88
N ALA A 119 11.76 -11.94 -2.69
CA ALA A 119 10.70 -11.05 -2.24
C ALA A 119 10.50 -9.82 -3.15
N ALA A 120 11.58 -9.27 -3.72
CA ALA A 120 11.50 -8.14 -4.64
C ALA A 120 10.83 -8.55 -5.96
N ASP A 121 11.20 -9.71 -6.52
CA ASP A 121 10.59 -10.24 -7.74
C ASP A 121 9.09 -10.50 -7.55
N ALA A 122 8.72 -11.15 -6.44
CA ALA A 122 7.34 -11.43 -6.11
C ALA A 122 6.52 -10.15 -5.90
N ALA A 123 7.12 -9.11 -5.29
CA ALA A 123 6.45 -7.83 -5.07
C ALA A 123 6.07 -7.13 -6.37
N VAL A 124 6.91 -7.21 -7.43
CA VAL A 124 6.57 -6.67 -8.76
C VAL A 124 5.31 -7.32 -9.32
N THR A 125 5.25 -8.65 -9.35
CA THR A 125 4.08 -9.38 -9.85
C THR A 125 2.83 -9.11 -9.01
N VAL A 126 2.97 -9.08 -7.68
CA VAL A 126 1.85 -8.85 -6.75
C VAL A 126 1.28 -7.45 -6.92
N ALA A 127 2.11 -6.40 -6.96
CA ALA A 127 1.66 -5.02 -7.13
C ALA A 127 0.86 -4.84 -8.44
N LEU A 128 1.41 -5.35 -9.54
CA LEU A 128 0.74 -5.29 -10.85
C LEU A 128 -0.57 -6.09 -10.88
N CYS A 129 -0.61 -7.26 -10.23
CA CYS A 129 -1.82 -8.07 -10.09
C CYS A 129 -2.91 -7.35 -9.29
N ILE A 130 -2.55 -6.71 -8.17
CA ILE A 130 -3.50 -5.92 -7.37
C ILE A 130 -4.03 -4.76 -8.22
N GLY A 131 -3.18 -4.07 -8.98
CA GLY A 131 -3.59 -3.01 -9.90
C GLY A 131 -4.51 -3.48 -11.04
N SER A 132 -4.48 -4.77 -11.36
CA SER A 132 -5.45 -5.38 -12.28
C SER A 132 -6.81 -5.61 -11.62
N ILE A 133 -6.83 -6.26 -10.45
CA ILE A 133 -8.04 -6.76 -9.78
C ILE A 133 -8.70 -5.68 -8.92
N ASN A 134 -7.96 -5.07 -8.00
CA ASN A 134 -8.42 -3.98 -7.13
C ASN A 134 -8.04 -2.62 -7.73
N SER A 135 -8.43 -2.42 -9.00
CA SER A 135 -8.07 -1.25 -9.82
C SER A 135 -8.63 0.08 -9.33
N HIS A 136 -9.62 0.06 -8.43
CA HIS A 136 -10.13 1.22 -7.72
C HIS A 136 -9.15 1.72 -6.63
N SER A 137 -8.19 0.89 -6.21
CA SER A 137 -7.23 1.19 -5.13
C SER A 137 -5.80 1.37 -5.63
N SER A 138 -5.36 0.59 -6.63
CA SER A 138 -3.98 0.59 -7.12
C SER A 138 -3.91 0.43 -8.64
N GLY A 139 -2.76 0.73 -9.24
CA GLY A 139 -2.46 0.45 -10.64
C GLY A 139 -1.43 1.42 -11.22
N ILE A 140 -0.83 1.02 -12.35
CA ILE A 140 0.35 1.69 -12.96
C ILE A 140 0.20 3.20 -13.24
N GLY A 141 -1.01 3.74 -13.18
CA GLY A 141 -1.30 5.18 -13.23
C GLY A 141 -1.14 5.92 -11.89
N GLY A 142 -0.75 5.25 -10.81
CA GLY A 142 -0.52 5.83 -9.50
C GLY A 142 0.95 5.80 -9.06
N GLY A 143 1.17 5.71 -7.75
CA GLY A 143 2.48 5.70 -7.11
C GLY A 143 2.44 5.06 -5.73
N GLY A 144 3.59 4.95 -5.08
CA GLY A 144 3.68 4.30 -3.77
C GLY A 144 5.05 4.39 -3.13
N PHE A 145 5.22 3.63 -2.06
CA PHE A 145 6.47 3.53 -1.31
C PHE A 145 6.87 2.08 -1.18
N ILE A 146 8.18 1.81 -1.29
CA ILE A 146 8.72 0.47 -1.13
C ILE A 146 9.78 0.51 -0.04
N LEU A 147 9.65 -0.37 0.94
CA LEU A 147 10.69 -0.70 1.90
C LEU A 147 11.12 -2.13 1.63
N SER A 148 12.38 -2.30 1.24
CA SER A 148 12.92 -3.61 0.91
C SER A 148 14.18 -3.86 1.72
N ARG A 149 14.29 -5.06 2.28
CA ARG A 149 15.45 -5.54 3.01
C ARG A 149 15.97 -6.76 2.27
N ASN A 150 17.23 -6.72 1.86
CA ASN A 150 17.88 -7.81 1.16
C ASN A 150 19.11 -8.28 1.93
N HIS A 151 19.28 -9.58 2.03
CA HIS A 151 20.45 -10.21 2.64
C HIS A 151 21.33 -10.75 1.53
N LEU A 152 22.37 -9.99 1.18
CA LEU A 152 23.37 -10.38 0.20
C LEU A 152 24.36 -11.33 0.87
N ARG A 153 24.44 -12.56 0.36
CA ARG A 153 25.49 -13.50 0.74
C ARG A 153 26.60 -13.44 -0.28
N THR A 154 27.66 -12.69 0.03
CA THR A 154 28.83 -12.64 -0.83
C THR A 154 29.85 -13.69 -0.40
N ARG A 155 30.42 -14.39 -1.38
CA ARG A 155 31.48 -15.37 -1.15
C ARG A 155 32.82 -14.63 -1.18
N LYS A 156 33.44 -14.43 -0.01
CA LYS A 156 34.76 -13.79 0.04
C LYS A 156 35.85 -14.80 -0.33
N GLY A 157 36.34 -14.74 -1.57
CA GLY A 157 37.55 -15.45 -1.96
C GLY A 157 38.78 -14.78 -1.34
N LYS A 158 39.29 -15.26 -0.20
CA LYS A 158 40.61 -14.84 0.30
C LYS A 158 41.66 -15.11 -0.78
N GLY A 159 42.37 -14.04 -1.16
CA GLY A 159 43.37 -14.02 -2.23
C GLY A 159 44.49 -15.07 -2.08
N LYS A 160 45.16 -15.30 -3.21
CA LYS A 160 46.26 -16.25 -3.46
C LYS A 160 47.23 -16.40 -2.29
N GLY A 161 47.12 -17.53 -1.59
CA GLY A 161 48.16 -18.10 -0.73
C GLY A 161 48.31 -19.57 -1.08
N THR A 162 49.41 -19.90 -1.75
CA THR A 162 49.92 -21.27 -1.86
C THR A 162 50.35 -21.71 -0.48
N GLU A 163 49.64 -22.66 0.12
CA GLU A 163 50.26 -23.79 0.82
C GLU A 163 49.21 -24.80 1.31
N LYS A 164 49.44 -26.03 0.85
CA LYS A 164 49.05 -27.36 1.33
C LYS A 164 47.96 -27.47 2.42
N GLY A 165 46.81 -28.02 2.00
CA GLY A 165 46.24 -29.19 2.68
C GLY A 165 45.33 -28.98 3.89
N HIS A 166 44.68 -27.82 4.06
CA HIS A 166 43.56 -27.67 5.00
C HIS A 166 42.27 -27.36 4.25
N GLU A 167 41.18 -28.05 4.61
CA GLU A 167 39.81 -27.70 4.20
C GLU A 167 39.57 -26.23 4.56
N ARG A 168 39.41 -25.37 3.55
CA ARG A 168 39.13 -23.95 3.78
C ARG A 168 37.65 -23.80 4.10
N GLU A 169 37.36 -23.49 5.36
CA GLU A 169 36.03 -23.06 5.80
C GLU A 169 35.62 -21.82 5.00
N LEU A 170 34.43 -21.88 4.40
CA LEU A 170 33.91 -20.84 3.53
C LEU A 170 33.38 -19.69 4.38
N GLU A 171 34.14 -18.61 4.53
CA GLU A 171 33.63 -17.39 5.19
C GLU A 171 32.64 -16.71 4.23
N LEU A 172 31.34 -16.77 4.57
CA LEU A 172 30.28 -15.99 3.93
C LEU A 172 30.21 -14.62 4.63
N GLU A 173 30.33 -13.54 3.86
CA GLU A 173 29.98 -12.21 4.38
C GLU A 173 28.51 -11.96 4.06
N GLU A 174 27.73 -11.77 5.13
CA GLU A 174 26.34 -11.35 5.04
C GLU A 174 26.29 -9.82 5.09
N GLU A 175 26.08 -9.21 3.93
CA GLU A 175 25.79 -7.78 3.84
C GLU A 175 24.28 -7.60 3.80
N GLU A 176 23.78 -6.70 4.63
CA GLU A 176 22.37 -6.35 4.67
C GLU A 176 22.17 -5.00 3.99
N GLU A 177 21.39 -4.99 2.92
CA GLU A 177 20.97 -3.76 2.23
C GLU A 177 19.51 -3.46 2.56
N VAL A 178 19.26 -2.27 3.08
CA VAL A 178 17.90 -1.74 3.28
C VAL A 178 17.69 -0.60 2.30
N LEU A 179 16.64 -0.73 1.49
CA LEU A 179 16.27 0.19 0.45
C LEU A 179 14.90 0.81 0.78
N SER A 180 14.83 2.13 0.69
CA SER A 180 13.59 2.88 0.68
C SER A 180 13.44 3.57 -0.67
N ILE A 181 12.36 3.28 -1.38
CA ILE A 181 12.02 3.92 -2.66
C ILE A 181 10.75 4.75 -2.43
N ASP A 182 10.86 6.05 -2.70
CA ASP A 182 9.73 6.94 -2.86
C ASP A 182 9.38 6.98 -4.36
N ALA A 183 8.27 6.35 -4.70
CA ALA A 183 7.68 6.33 -6.03
C ALA A 183 6.30 7.01 -6.00
N ARG A 184 6.10 7.97 -5.09
CA ARG A 184 4.89 8.78 -5.02
C ARG A 184 4.78 9.65 -6.27
N GLU A 185 3.55 9.91 -6.67
CA GLU A 185 3.27 10.77 -7.81
C GLU A 185 3.78 12.20 -7.59
N MET A 186 4.24 12.83 -8.66
CA MET A 186 4.70 14.23 -8.62
C MET A 186 3.73 15.14 -9.37
N ALA A 187 3.58 16.38 -8.89
CA ALA A 187 2.83 17.39 -9.62
C ALA A 187 3.49 17.63 -11.00
N PRO A 188 2.71 17.74 -12.09
CA PRO A 188 3.25 18.08 -13.40
C PRO A 188 3.99 19.42 -13.41
N GLU A 189 4.93 19.62 -14.33
CA GLU A 189 5.73 20.86 -14.42
C GLU A 189 4.87 22.13 -14.54
N LYS A 190 3.72 22.03 -15.21
CA LYS A 190 2.77 23.14 -15.39
C LYS A 190 1.80 23.31 -14.21
N ALA A 191 1.93 22.52 -13.16
CA ALA A 191 1.10 22.67 -11.97
C ALA A 191 1.46 23.97 -11.23
N TYR A 192 0.45 24.63 -10.68
CA TYR A 192 0.62 25.82 -9.86
C TYR A 192 -0.46 25.87 -8.78
N LYS A 193 -0.21 26.64 -7.72
CA LYS A 193 -0.97 26.61 -6.47
C LYS A 193 -2.48 26.82 -6.67
N GLU A 194 -2.86 27.69 -7.59
CA GLU A 194 -4.27 28.05 -7.84
C GLU A 194 -4.91 27.29 -9.00
N MET A 195 -4.28 26.25 -9.57
CA MET A 195 -4.73 25.57 -10.80
C MET A 195 -6.15 24.98 -10.77
N TYR A 196 -6.72 24.78 -9.58
CA TYR A 196 -8.08 24.27 -9.41
C TYR A 196 -9.14 25.38 -9.23
N HIS A 197 -8.74 26.66 -9.16
CA HIS A 197 -9.63 27.82 -8.97
C HIS A 197 -10.65 27.65 -7.82
N GLY A 198 -10.25 27.00 -6.72
CA GLY A 198 -11.12 26.70 -5.58
C GLY A 198 -12.15 25.58 -5.80
N SER A 199 -12.14 24.92 -6.95
CA SER A 199 -13.03 23.79 -7.25
C SER A 199 -12.48 22.47 -6.70
N PHE A 200 -13.18 21.93 -5.70
CA PHE A 200 -12.90 20.61 -5.13
C PHE A 200 -13.09 19.47 -6.13
N VAL A 201 -14.01 19.62 -7.09
CA VAL A 201 -14.28 18.57 -8.09
C VAL A 201 -13.11 18.44 -9.06
N LEU A 202 -12.53 19.58 -9.48
CA LEU A 202 -11.39 19.59 -10.40
C LEU A 202 -10.11 18.98 -9.80
N SER A 203 -9.97 18.97 -8.47
CA SER A 203 -8.86 18.30 -7.78
C SER A 203 -9.09 16.81 -7.53
N LYS A 204 -10.22 16.26 -7.97
CA LYS A 204 -10.61 14.87 -7.74
C LYS A 204 -10.94 14.09 -9.00
N ILE A 205 -11.51 14.76 -10.00
CA ILE A 205 -12.08 14.10 -11.17
C ILE A 205 -11.56 14.79 -12.44
N GLY A 206 -11.08 13.97 -13.39
CA GLY A 206 -10.62 14.39 -14.71
C GLY A 206 -9.11 14.57 -14.80
N GLY A 207 -8.63 14.93 -16.00
CA GLY A 207 -7.19 14.98 -16.28
C GLY A 207 -6.42 16.03 -15.46
N LEU A 208 -7.10 17.09 -14.98
CA LEU A 208 -6.45 18.14 -14.19
C LEU A 208 -6.01 17.67 -12.79
N SER A 209 -6.65 16.62 -12.25
CA SER A 209 -6.28 16.03 -10.96
C SER A 209 -5.20 14.95 -11.08
N VAL A 210 -4.71 14.65 -12.28
CA VAL A 210 -3.71 13.60 -12.51
C VAL A 210 -2.30 14.14 -12.20
N ALA A 211 -1.60 13.44 -11.30
CA ALA A 211 -0.18 13.62 -11.06
C ALA A 211 0.64 12.63 -11.91
N ILE A 212 1.95 12.87 -12.06
CA ILE A 212 2.84 12.01 -12.84
C ILE A 212 2.99 10.65 -12.11
N PRO A 213 2.58 9.52 -12.70
CA PRO A 213 2.62 8.22 -12.04
C PRO A 213 4.05 7.74 -11.72
N GLY A 214 4.27 7.18 -10.54
CA GLY A 214 5.59 6.68 -10.12
C GLY A 214 5.70 5.16 -9.99
N GLU A 215 4.58 4.43 -9.95
CA GLU A 215 4.57 3.02 -9.54
C GLU A 215 5.50 2.12 -10.36
N LEU A 216 5.40 2.16 -11.69
CA LEU A 216 6.24 1.34 -12.57
C LEU A 216 7.72 1.64 -12.40
N LYS A 217 8.08 2.92 -12.19
CA LYS A 217 9.47 3.30 -11.97
C LYS A 217 10.00 2.78 -10.63
N GLY A 218 9.17 2.84 -9.59
CA GLY A 218 9.51 2.27 -8.28
C GLY A 218 9.70 0.76 -8.33
N LEU A 219 8.81 0.04 -9.02
CA LEU A 219 8.92 -1.41 -9.19
C LEU A 219 10.14 -1.81 -10.03
N GLU A 220 10.45 -1.05 -11.09
CA GLU A 220 11.66 -1.27 -11.91
C GLU A 220 12.93 -1.05 -11.07
N GLU A 221 12.98 -0.01 -10.24
CA GLU A 221 14.12 0.27 -9.37
C GLU A 221 14.30 -0.82 -8.29
N LEU A 222 13.20 -1.29 -7.70
CA LEU A 222 13.20 -2.41 -6.78
C LEU A 222 13.79 -3.66 -7.46
N PHE A 223 13.32 -3.98 -8.66
CA PHE A 223 13.80 -5.14 -9.42
C PHE A 223 15.29 -5.02 -9.76
N LYS A 224 15.75 -3.85 -10.20
CA LYS A 224 17.16 -3.61 -10.53
C LYS A 224 18.09 -3.76 -9.35
N ARG A 225 17.68 -3.28 -8.18
CA ARG A 225 18.55 -3.29 -6.98
C ARG A 225 18.45 -4.57 -6.18
N HIS A 226 17.24 -5.07 -5.96
CA HIS A 226 16.96 -6.19 -5.06
C HIS A 226 16.38 -7.41 -5.76
N GLY A 227 16.20 -7.43 -7.08
CA GLY A 227 15.74 -8.61 -7.82
C GLY A 227 16.70 -9.80 -7.66
N SER A 228 16.19 -11.02 -7.79
CA SER A 228 17.02 -12.22 -7.57
C SER A 228 18.11 -12.43 -8.61
N GLY A 229 17.95 -11.86 -9.80
CA GLY A 229 18.75 -12.19 -10.99
C GLY A 229 18.40 -13.54 -11.62
N ASN A 230 17.46 -14.31 -11.05
CA ASN A 230 17.03 -15.60 -11.58
C ASN A 230 15.85 -15.49 -12.56
N LEU A 231 15.11 -14.39 -12.49
CA LEU A 231 13.95 -14.10 -13.33
C LEU A 231 14.13 -12.77 -14.04
N THR A 232 13.68 -12.71 -15.28
CA THR A 232 13.68 -11.49 -16.08
C THR A 232 12.48 -10.59 -15.77
N TRP A 233 12.57 -9.30 -16.08
CA TRP A 233 11.46 -8.35 -15.96
C TRP A 233 10.18 -8.85 -16.64
N SER A 234 10.32 -9.40 -17.86
CA SER A 234 9.22 -9.97 -18.61
C SER A 234 8.57 -11.16 -17.88
N GLU A 235 9.37 -12.03 -17.25
CA GLU A 235 8.87 -13.20 -16.53
C GLU A 235 8.07 -12.86 -15.26
N LEU A 236 8.28 -11.68 -14.69
CA LEU A 236 7.52 -11.15 -13.56
C LEU A 236 6.18 -10.56 -14.00
N ILE A 237 6.13 -9.95 -15.19
CA ILE A 237 4.95 -9.27 -15.72
C ILE A 237 4.02 -10.24 -16.48
N GLN A 238 4.57 -11.21 -17.20
CA GLN A 238 3.79 -12.11 -18.06
C GLN A 238 2.61 -12.80 -17.34
N PRO A 239 2.74 -13.30 -16.09
CA PRO A 239 1.60 -13.87 -15.38
C PRO A 239 0.42 -12.88 -15.23
N VAL A 240 0.73 -11.58 -15.08
CA VAL A 240 -0.28 -10.52 -14.98
C VAL A 240 -0.87 -10.17 -16.34
N VAL A 241 -0.08 -10.21 -17.42
CA VAL A 241 -0.61 -10.11 -18.79
C VAL A 241 -1.65 -11.21 -19.04
N GLU A 242 -1.30 -12.46 -18.72
CA GLU A 242 -2.21 -13.60 -18.88
C GLU A 242 -3.47 -13.47 -18.02
N LEU A 243 -3.34 -12.98 -16.78
CA LEU A 243 -4.49 -12.68 -15.91
C LEU A 243 -5.45 -11.70 -16.57
N ASN A 244 -4.95 -10.63 -17.20
CA ASN A 244 -5.81 -9.63 -17.83
C ASN A 244 -6.41 -10.09 -19.17
N ARG A 245 -5.76 -11.04 -19.87
CA ARG A 245 -6.30 -11.68 -21.08
C ARG A 245 -7.35 -12.73 -20.78
N LYS A 246 -7.09 -13.62 -19.81
CA LYS A 246 -7.98 -14.73 -19.43
C LYS A 246 -9.11 -14.29 -18.50
N GLY A 247 -8.84 -13.24 -17.74
CA GLY A 247 -9.75 -12.66 -16.77
C GLY A 247 -9.75 -13.33 -15.40
N TRP A 248 -10.54 -12.76 -14.51
CA TRP A 248 -10.80 -13.27 -13.16
C TRP A 248 -12.26 -13.09 -12.80
N LYS A 249 -12.71 -13.76 -11.74
CA LYS A 249 -14.07 -13.60 -11.21
C LYS A 249 -14.18 -12.34 -10.36
N CYS A 250 -15.20 -11.55 -10.62
CA CYS A 250 -15.58 -10.41 -9.81
C CYS A 250 -15.81 -10.84 -8.35
N SER A 251 -15.17 -10.14 -7.41
CA SER A 251 -15.38 -10.36 -5.98
C SER A 251 -16.54 -9.51 -5.48
N LYS A 252 -17.17 -9.94 -4.38
CA LYS A 252 -18.21 -9.16 -3.70
C LYS A 252 -17.74 -7.76 -3.28
N VAL A 253 -16.47 -7.61 -2.93
CA VAL A 253 -15.88 -6.31 -2.58
C VAL A 253 -15.78 -5.44 -3.81
N PHE A 254 -15.28 -5.98 -4.92
CA PHE A 254 -15.14 -5.24 -6.17
C PHE A 254 -16.50 -4.79 -6.72
N GLU A 255 -17.52 -5.68 -6.72
CA GLU A 255 -18.89 -5.33 -7.12
C GLU A 255 -19.42 -4.11 -6.35
N LYS A 256 -19.27 -4.10 -5.02
CA LYS A 256 -19.73 -2.99 -4.17
C LYS A 256 -19.01 -1.70 -4.49
N VAL A 257 -17.68 -1.73 -4.62
CA VAL A 257 -16.90 -0.52 -4.92
C VAL A 257 -17.27 0.03 -6.30
N VAL A 258 -17.36 -0.84 -7.31
CA VAL A 258 -17.77 -0.44 -8.66
C VAL A 258 -19.16 0.20 -8.68
N SER A 259 -20.12 -0.35 -7.94
CA SER A 259 -21.47 0.23 -7.82
C SER A 259 -21.43 1.65 -7.25
N ILE A 260 -20.66 1.86 -6.18
CA ILE A 260 -20.48 3.18 -5.55
C ILE A 260 -19.80 4.16 -6.52
N GLU A 261 -18.69 3.76 -7.14
CA GLU A 261 -17.95 4.61 -8.10
C GLU A 261 -18.78 4.97 -9.33
N TYR A 262 -19.62 4.03 -9.79
CA TYR A 262 -20.52 4.26 -10.91
C TYR A 262 -21.57 5.33 -10.58
N ASP A 263 -22.25 5.22 -9.44
CA ASP A 263 -23.29 6.17 -9.01
C ASP A 263 -22.71 7.56 -8.71
N LEU A 264 -21.51 7.61 -8.14
CA LEU A 264 -20.86 8.86 -7.77
C LEU A 264 -20.26 9.59 -8.98
N VAL A 265 -19.55 8.85 -9.85
CA VAL A 265 -18.67 9.43 -10.89
C VAL A 265 -19.04 8.97 -12.29
N LEU A 266 -19.00 7.67 -12.59
CA LEU A 266 -19.00 7.18 -13.98
C LEU A 266 -20.33 7.43 -14.71
N SER A 267 -21.46 7.40 -14.00
CA SER A 267 -22.78 7.74 -14.55
C SER A 267 -22.91 9.21 -14.97
N LYS A 268 -22.09 10.10 -14.38
CA LYS A 268 -22.14 11.55 -14.61
C LYS A 268 -21.07 12.03 -15.58
N VAL A 269 -20.06 11.21 -15.88
CA VAL A 269 -18.92 11.56 -16.74
C VAL A 269 -18.77 10.50 -17.84
N PRO A 270 -19.44 10.66 -19.00
CA PRO A 270 -19.48 9.65 -20.07
C PRO A 270 -18.10 9.24 -20.60
N SER A 271 -17.13 10.17 -20.62
CA SER A 271 -15.77 9.87 -21.05
C SER A 271 -15.07 8.86 -20.13
N LEU A 272 -15.28 8.96 -18.82
CA LEU A 272 -14.73 8.01 -17.84
C LEU A 272 -15.40 6.65 -17.95
N ARG A 273 -16.72 6.62 -18.15
CA ARG A 273 -17.47 5.39 -18.42
C ARG A 273 -16.86 4.59 -19.57
N LYS A 274 -16.55 5.25 -20.70
CA LYS A 274 -15.95 4.60 -21.87
C LYS A 274 -14.58 3.99 -21.57
N THR A 275 -13.78 4.62 -20.71
CA THR A 275 -12.45 4.11 -20.32
C THR A 275 -12.49 3.00 -19.27
N TRP A 276 -13.62 2.83 -18.59
CA TRP A 276 -13.87 1.78 -17.59
C TRP A 276 -14.81 0.70 -18.14
N ASP A 277 -14.76 0.44 -19.45
CA ASP A 277 -15.60 -0.54 -20.15
C ASP A 277 -15.59 -1.94 -19.51
N PHE A 278 -14.46 -2.36 -18.94
CA PHE A 278 -14.28 -3.67 -18.29
C PHE A 278 -15.20 -3.93 -17.08
N ILE A 279 -15.90 -2.93 -16.55
CA ILE A 279 -16.85 -3.09 -15.44
C ILE A 279 -18.27 -3.41 -15.93
N PHE A 280 -18.51 -3.41 -17.24
CA PHE A 280 -19.80 -3.74 -17.85
C PHE A 280 -19.73 -5.14 -18.44
N ASN A 281 -20.72 -5.98 -18.13
CA ASN A 281 -20.79 -7.31 -18.70
C ASN A 281 -21.59 -7.27 -20.01
N SER A 282 -20.93 -7.52 -21.13
CA SER A 282 -21.56 -7.57 -22.45
C SER A 282 -22.08 -8.96 -22.84
N HIS A 283 -22.03 -9.95 -21.95
CA HIS A 283 -22.40 -11.34 -22.25
C HIS A 283 -23.90 -11.67 -22.16
N ASP A 284 -24.76 -10.72 -21.80
CA ASP A 284 -26.21 -10.95 -21.87
C ASP A 284 -26.72 -10.60 -23.27
N ASP A 285 -27.30 -11.60 -23.97
CA ASP A 285 -27.95 -11.51 -25.29
C ASP A 285 -29.25 -10.65 -25.29
N GLY A 286 -29.41 -9.76 -24.30
CA GLY A 286 -30.50 -8.81 -24.18
C GLY A 286 -29.96 -7.39 -24.24
N ASP A 287 -30.79 -6.45 -24.69
CA ASP A 287 -30.51 -5.03 -25.01
C ASP A 287 -29.85 -4.16 -23.90
N ASP A 288 -29.34 -4.75 -22.81
CA ASP A 288 -28.70 -4.05 -21.69
C ASP A 288 -27.18 -4.28 -21.68
N HIS A 289 -26.49 -3.68 -22.66
CA HIS A 289 -25.01 -3.64 -22.75
C HIS A 289 -24.33 -2.89 -21.58
N ASP A 290 -25.11 -2.45 -20.60
CA ASP A 290 -24.71 -1.50 -19.56
C ASP A 290 -24.86 -2.07 -18.14
N ARG A 291 -25.07 -3.38 -18.00
CA ARG A 291 -25.11 -4.05 -16.68
C ARG A 291 -23.73 -4.10 -16.04
N LEU A 292 -23.60 -3.52 -14.84
CA LEU A 292 -22.39 -3.66 -14.03
C LEU A 292 -22.11 -5.13 -13.67
N VAL A 293 -20.82 -5.49 -13.64
CA VAL A 293 -20.34 -6.80 -13.21
C VAL A 293 -20.76 -7.10 -11.77
N LYS A 294 -21.20 -8.34 -11.54
CA LYS A 294 -21.61 -8.85 -10.22
C LYS A 294 -20.68 -9.97 -9.76
N GLU A 295 -20.71 -10.30 -8.47
CA GLU A 295 -19.95 -11.40 -7.90
C GLU A 295 -20.06 -12.66 -8.76
N GLY A 296 -18.91 -13.21 -9.16
CA GLY A 296 -18.81 -14.40 -10.00
C GLY A 296 -18.75 -14.14 -11.51
N ASP A 297 -19.13 -12.95 -12.01
CA ASP A 297 -18.96 -12.56 -13.41
C ASP A 297 -17.46 -12.54 -13.77
N TRP A 298 -17.14 -12.85 -15.03
CA TRP A 298 -15.77 -12.76 -15.53
C TRP A 298 -15.43 -11.34 -15.97
N ILE A 299 -14.26 -10.86 -15.57
CA ILE A 299 -13.72 -9.54 -15.94
C ILE A 299 -12.43 -9.75 -16.73
N THR A 300 -12.27 -9.04 -17.85
CA THR A 300 -11.01 -9.00 -18.63
C THR A 300 -10.59 -7.55 -18.86
N ARG A 301 -9.29 -7.30 -19.08
CA ARG A 301 -8.76 -5.95 -19.36
C ARG A 301 -7.74 -6.01 -20.50
N LEU A 302 -8.22 -6.18 -21.73
CA LEU A 302 -7.36 -6.44 -22.89
C LEU A 302 -6.40 -5.28 -23.20
N ASN A 303 -6.87 -4.03 -23.12
CA ASN A 303 -6.00 -2.85 -23.33
C ASN A 303 -4.91 -2.74 -22.25
N TYR A 304 -5.25 -3.09 -21.01
CA TYR A 304 -4.28 -3.15 -19.92
C TYR A 304 -3.26 -4.28 -20.14
N ALA A 305 -3.72 -5.45 -20.60
CA ALA A 305 -2.84 -6.56 -20.96
C ALA A 305 -1.85 -6.17 -22.06
N ASN A 306 -2.30 -5.49 -23.12
CA ASN A 306 -1.43 -5.00 -24.20
C ASN A 306 -0.38 -4.01 -23.67
N THR A 307 -0.78 -3.12 -22.76
CA THR A 307 0.14 -2.16 -22.13
C THR A 307 1.22 -2.89 -21.31
N LEU A 308 0.82 -3.83 -20.46
CA LEU A 308 1.77 -4.61 -19.66
C LEU A 308 2.68 -5.49 -20.51
N GLU A 309 2.15 -6.06 -21.60
CA GLU A 309 2.92 -6.86 -22.54
C GLU A 309 4.00 -6.03 -23.24
N LEU A 310 3.66 -4.81 -23.68
CA LEU A 310 4.65 -3.89 -24.26
C LEU A 310 5.76 -3.55 -23.25
N ILE A 311 5.40 -3.25 -21.99
CA ILE A 311 6.37 -2.98 -20.92
C ILE A 311 7.25 -4.21 -20.65
N ALA A 312 6.68 -5.41 -20.68
CA ALA A 312 7.39 -6.67 -20.50
C ALA A 312 8.41 -6.91 -21.62
N GLN A 313 7.98 -6.75 -22.87
CA GLN A 313 8.80 -6.95 -24.08
C GLN A 313 9.97 -5.96 -24.16
N MET A 314 9.74 -4.70 -23.78
CA MET A 314 10.77 -3.66 -23.76
C MET A 314 11.80 -3.86 -22.63
N GLY A 315 11.50 -4.72 -21.64
CA GLY A 315 12.41 -4.99 -20.52
C GLY A 315 12.59 -3.81 -19.55
N SER A 316 11.79 -2.74 -19.70
CA SER A 316 11.88 -1.52 -18.89
C SER A 316 10.54 -0.79 -18.85
N SER A 317 10.33 -0.03 -17.77
CA SER A 317 9.20 0.91 -17.65
C SER A 317 9.32 2.12 -18.59
N GLY A 318 10.46 2.32 -19.26
CA GLY A 318 10.76 3.52 -20.03
C GLY A 318 9.71 3.89 -21.08
N ILE A 319 9.09 2.91 -21.74
CA ILE A 319 8.05 3.16 -22.75
C ILE A 319 6.80 3.84 -22.17
N PHE A 320 6.48 3.59 -20.90
CA PHE A 320 5.37 4.22 -20.19
C PHE A 320 5.63 5.72 -19.91
N TYR A 321 6.91 6.11 -19.86
CA TYR A 321 7.36 7.46 -19.57
C TYR A 321 7.86 8.23 -20.80
N ASP A 322 7.84 7.62 -22.00
CA ASP A 322 8.21 8.32 -23.22
C ASP A 322 7.11 9.36 -23.55
N PRO A 323 7.45 10.66 -23.63
CA PRO A 323 6.49 11.71 -23.98
C PRO A 323 5.91 11.56 -25.40
N ARG A 324 6.52 10.73 -26.26
CA ARG A 324 5.99 10.35 -27.59
C ARG A 324 5.03 9.16 -27.52
N GLY A 325 4.87 8.56 -26.33
CA GLY A 325 4.04 7.38 -26.09
C GLY A 325 4.55 6.12 -26.80
N ALA A 326 3.76 5.05 -26.69
CA ALA A 326 3.86 3.83 -27.48
C ALA A 326 3.46 4.03 -28.97
N ASP A 327 3.42 5.27 -29.46
CA ASP A 327 3.04 5.66 -30.83
C ASP A 327 4.23 5.63 -31.81
N CYS A 328 5.21 4.76 -31.60
CA CYS A 328 6.26 4.49 -32.58
C CYS A 328 6.30 3.00 -32.91
N ASP A 329 5.75 2.67 -34.08
CA ASP A 329 5.90 1.45 -34.89
C ASP A 329 4.75 0.42 -34.97
N ILE A 330 3.58 0.66 -34.35
CA ILE A 330 2.36 -0.12 -34.63
C ILE A 330 1.20 0.81 -34.97
N ALA A 331 1.21 1.29 -36.21
CA ALA A 331 0.09 1.91 -36.97
C ALA A 331 -0.65 3.11 -36.33
N CYS A 332 -0.21 4.32 -36.71
CA CYS A 332 -1.15 5.42 -36.99
C CYS A 332 -2.04 5.07 -38.20
#